data_AF-A0A8T4BM84-F1
#
_entry.id   AF-A0A8T4BM84-F1
#
_cell.length_a   1.000
_cell.length_b   1.000
_cell.length_c   1.000
_cell.angle_alpha   90.00
_cell.angle_beta   90.00
_cell.angle_gamma   90.00
#
_symmetry.space_group_name_H-M   'P 1'
#
loop_
_entity.id
_entity.type
_entity.pdbx_description
1 polymer ?
#
loop_
_entity_poly.entity_id
_entity_poly.type
_entity_poly.pdbx_seq_one_letter_code
_entity_poly.pdbx_strand_id
1 'polypeptide(L)'
;MVAIDTPASVESFRRFVISSTCKSYAPRSYLDDFEVFAEREENLGSIYVEAADKVTLKKIRDVTFVNARDILGVIYNSKSGNTSLKWRQIRNNNGKVSGEASANSLTNLAESGVLTLDWVENYLKKKSEEAKTNEVTS
;
A
#
# COMPACT_ATOMS: atom_id res chain seq x y z
N MET A 1 -13.73 -2.38 -7.63
CA MET A 1 -12.55 -1.86 -6.91
C MET A 1 -12.94 -0.59 -6.17
N VAL A 2 -12.13 -0.09 -5.24
CA VAL A 2 -12.44 1.08 -4.40
C VAL A 2 -11.40 2.16 -4.64
N ALA A 3 -11.84 3.37 -4.99
CA ALA A 3 -10.95 4.50 -5.14
C ALA A 3 -10.40 4.91 -3.76
N ILE A 4 -9.08 4.98 -3.67
CA ILE A 4 -8.35 5.46 -2.50
C ILE A 4 -7.78 6.82 -2.84
N ASP A 5 -8.02 7.79 -1.97
CA ASP A 5 -7.42 9.12 -2.06
C ASP A 5 -7.30 9.70 -0.65
N THR A 6 -6.20 9.43 0.05
CA THR A 6 -6.05 9.76 1.47
C THR A 6 -4.63 10.22 1.81
N PRO A 7 -4.44 11.19 2.72
CA PRO A 7 -3.14 11.45 3.31
C PRO A 7 -2.68 10.24 4.14
N ALA A 8 -1.41 9.88 4.02
CA ALA A 8 -0.78 8.85 4.84
C ALA A 8 0.74 9.05 4.93
N SER A 9 1.35 8.53 6.00
CA SER A 9 2.80 8.50 6.12
C SER A 9 3.42 7.46 5.19
N VAL A 10 4.68 7.66 4.81
CA VAL A 10 5.46 6.66 4.07
C VAL A 10 5.58 5.36 4.85
N GLU A 11 5.68 5.42 6.18
CA GLU A 11 5.77 4.25 7.04
C GLU A 11 4.48 3.42 7.02
N SER A 12 3.31 4.07 7.07
CA SER A 12 2.01 3.39 6.91
C SER A 12 1.97 2.66 5.58
N PHE A 13 2.40 3.31 4.50
CA PHE A 13 2.42 2.69 3.18
C PHE A 13 3.46 1.57 3.06
N ARG A 14 4.64 1.71 3.69
CA ARG A 14 5.66 0.66 3.79
C ARG A 14 5.10 -0.60 4.46
N ARG A 15 4.42 -0.44 5.60
CA ARG A 15 3.76 -1.53 6.32
C ARG A 15 2.70 -2.22 5.48
N PHE A 16 1.91 -1.46 4.73
CA PHE A 16 0.93 -1.99 3.78
C PHE A 16 1.59 -2.88 2.73
N VAL A 17 2.65 -2.38 2.07
CA VAL A 17 3.40 -3.11 1.03
C VAL A 17 3.96 -4.41 1.60
N ILE A 18 4.61 -4.36 2.76
CA ILE A 18 5.19 -5.52 3.42
C ILE A 18 4.11 -6.55 3.77
N SER A 19 3.01 -6.11 4.38
CA SER A 19 1.90 -6.98 4.79
C SER A 19 1.23 -7.67 3.60
N SER A 20 1.14 -6.96 2.47
CA SER A 20 0.51 -7.47 1.24
C SER A 20 1.43 -8.32 0.38
N THR A 21 2.74 -8.41 0.71
CA THR A 21 3.75 -8.99 -0.19
C THR A 21 4.61 -10.06 0.47
N CYS A 22 5.27 -9.73 1.58
CA CYS A 22 6.41 -10.52 2.07
C CYS A 22 6.46 -10.74 3.58
N LYS A 23 5.47 -10.26 4.34
CA LYS A 23 5.41 -10.39 5.82
C LYS A 23 5.65 -11.81 6.34
N SER A 24 5.22 -12.85 5.61
CA SER A 24 5.34 -14.24 6.03
C SER A 24 6.76 -14.82 5.94
N TYR A 25 7.68 -14.17 5.22
CA TYR A 25 9.04 -14.68 4.99
C TYR A 25 10.14 -13.62 5.09
N ALA A 26 9.80 -12.34 5.24
CA ALA A 26 10.77 -11.28 5.42
C ALA A 26 11.52 -11.47 6.76
N PRO A 27 12.85 -11.24 6.78
CA PRO A 27 13.61 -11.23 8.03
C PRO A 27 13.05 -10.22 9.03
N ARG A 28 12.99 -10.59 10.32
CA ARG A 28 12.42 -9.71 11.35
C ARG A 28 13.14 -8.36 11.45
N SER A 29 14.47 -8.37 11.29
CA SER A 29 15.26 -7.14 11.22
C SER A 29 14.83 -6.18 10.10
N TYR A 30 14.29 -6.68 8.99
CA TYR A 30 13.81 -5.84 7.88
C TYR A 30 12.39 -5.33 8.11
N LEU A 31 11.59 -6.06 8.88
CA LEU A 31 10.24 -5.63 9.26
C LEU A 31 10.28 -4.43 10.22
N ASP A 32 11.22 -4.49 11.16
CA ASP A 32 11.39 -3.50 12.24
C ASP A 32 12.19 -2.25 11.79
N ASP A 33 12.89 -2.32 10.66
CA ASP A 33 13.68 -1.21 10.10
C ASP A 33 12.81 -0.33 9.17
N PHE A 34 12.68 0.96 9.54
CA PHE A 34 11.90 1.97 8.83
C PHE A 34 12.51 2.39 7.48
N GLU A 35 13.80 2.14 7.27
CA GLU A 35 14.49 2.44 6.03
C GLU A 35 14.45 1.26 5.04
N VAL A 36 13.93 0.09 5.46
CA VAL A 36 13.89 -1.10 4.60
C VAL A 36 12.54 -1.23 3.89
N PHE A 37 12.61 -1.21 2.56
CA PHE A 37 11.46 -1.35 1.67
C PHE A 37 11.56 -2.62 0.82
N ALA A 38 10.41 -3.05 0.31
CA ALA A 38 10.29 -4.16 -0.62
C ALA A 38 10.05 -3.64 -2.03
N GLU A 39 10.80 -4.14 -3.01
CA GLU A 39 10.61 -3.94 -4.44
C GLU A 39 10.31 -5.27 -5.14
N ARG A 40 9.59 -5.21 -6.26
CA ARG A 40 9.25 -6.36 -7.10
C ARG A 40 9.15 -5.95 -8.56
N GLU A 41 9.66 -6.82 -9.43
CA GLU A 41 9.70 -6.62 -10.88
C GLU A 41 8.28 -6.56 -11.50
N GLU A 42 8.15 -5.87 -12.64
CA GLU A 42 6.85 -5.53 -13.25
C GLU A 42 6.02 -6.74 -13.68
N ASN A 43 6.67 -7.80 -14.16
CA ASN A 43 6.04 -9.05 -14.61
C ASN A 43 5.27 -9.81 -13.51
N LEU A 44 5.52 -9.49 -12.23
CA LEU A 44 4.90 -10.14 -11.07
C LEU A 44 4.03 -9.16 -10.27
N GLY A 45 3.62 -8.03 -10.86
CA GLY A 45 2.97 -6.91 -10.17
C GLY A 45 4.02 -6.01 -9.52
N SER A 46 4.30 -4.86 -10.15
CA SER A 46 5.42 -4.00 -9.76
C SER A 46 5.29 -3.42 -8.35
N ILE A 47 6.41 -3.42 -7.65
CA ILE A 47 6.60 -2.59 -6.46
C ILE A 47 7.90 -1.82 -6.66
N TYR A 48 7.82 -0.50 -6.66
CA TYR A 48 8.95 0.38 -6.95
C TYR A 48 9.05 1.49 -5.94
N VAL A 49 10.27 1.74 -5.45
CA VAL A 49 10.58 2.79 -4.48
C VAL A 49 11.46 3.83 -5.13
N GLU A 50 10.95 5.06 -5.20
CA GLU A 50 11.67 6.24 -5.66
C GLU A 50 12.23 7.00 -4.44
N ALA A 51 13.55 7.15 -4.40
CA ALA A 51 14.28 7.66 -3.25
C ALA A 51 15.56 8.39 -3.71
N ALA A 52 16.04 9.34 -2.93
CA ALA A 52 17.30 10.04 -3.24
C ALA A 52 18.52 9.15 -3.01
N ASP A 53 18.48 8.33 -1.97
CA ASP A 53 19.51 7.33 -1.67
C ASP A 53 18.84 5.95 -1.54
N LYS A 54 19.37 4.96 -2.27
CA LYS A 54 18.83 3.60 -2.32
C LYS A 54 19.95 2.59 -2.55
N VAL A 55 20.05 1.64 -1.62
CA VAL A 55 21.02 0.53 -1.69
C VAL A 55 20.28 -0.80 -1.62
N THR A 56 20.58 -1.69 -2.57
CA THR A 56 20.06 -3.05 -2.56
C THR A 56 20.68 -3.85 -1.43
N LEU A 57 19.83 -4.46 -0.58
CA LEU A 57 20.28 -5.34 0.50
C LEU A 57 20.37 -6.79 0.03
N LYS A 58 19.21 -7.38 -0.31
CA LYS A 58 19.12 -8.79 -0.67
C LYS A 58 17.83 -9.09 -1.42
N LYS A 59 17.91 -9.99 -2.41
CA LYS A 59 16.73 -10.61 -3.03
C LYS A 59 16.36 -11.88 -2.27
N ILE A 60 15.09 -11.99 -1.86
CA ILE A 60 14.53 -13.17 -1.21
C ILE A 60 13.23 -13.50 -1.97
N ARG A 61 13.21 -14.65 -2.65
CA ARG A 61 12.14 -15.03 -3.58
C ARG A 61 12.01 -13.98 -4.70
N ASP A 62 10.79 -13.51 -4.96
CA ASP A 62 10.47 -12.49 -5.96
C ASP A 62 10.59 -11.05 -5.45
N VAL A 63 11.01 -10.85 -4.19
CA VAL A 63 11.13 -9.52 -3.58
C VAL A 63 12.58 -9.14 -3.38
N THR A 64 12.94 -7.95 -3.82
CA THR A 64 14.23 -7.31 -3.55
C THR A 64 14.04 -6.34 -2.40
N PHE A 65 14.78 -6.55 -1.30
CA PHE A 65 14.81 -5.60 -0.19
C PHE A 65 15.87 -4.54 -0.45
N VAL A 66 15.50 -3.29 -0.20
CA VAL A 66 16.36 -2.12 -0.36
C VAL A 66 16.36 -1.31 0.93
N ASN A 67 17.51 -0.76 1.32
CA ASN A 67 17.57 0.33 2.28
C ASN A 67 17.44 1.63 1.49
N ALA A 68 16.47 2.47 1.81
CA ALA A 68 16.15 3.68 1.06
C ALA A 68 15.87 4.86 2.01
N ARG A 69 16.42 6.02 1.66
CA ARG A 69 16.28 7.29 2.39
C ARG A 69 15.77 8.39 1.48
N ASP A 70 15.12 9.38 2.09
CA ASP A 70 14.51 10.51 1.38
C ASP A 70 13.55 10.04 0.26
N ILE A 71 12.53 9.28 0.66
CA ILE A 71 11.55 8.68 -0.24
C ILE A 71 10.66 9.76 -0.88
N LEU A 72 10.60 9.76 -2.21
CA LEU A 72 9.79 10.67 -3.02
C LEU A 72 8.49 10.02 -3.50
N GLY A 73 8.50 8.70 -3.67
CA GLY A 73 7.34 7.96 -4.13
C GLY A 73 7.48 6.45 -3.98
N VAL A 74 6.34 5.78 -3.85
CA VAL A 74 6.27 4.31 -3.85
C VAL A 74 5.10 3.90 -4.72
N ILE A 75 5.32 2.96 -5.65
CA ILE A 75 4.28 2.37 -6.49
C ILE A 75 4.07 0.92 -6.03
N TYR A 76 2.81 0.52 -5.92
CA TYR A 76 2.41 -0.84 -5.59
C TYR A 76 1.34 -1.33 -6.57
N ASN A 77 1.63 -2.44 -7.24
CA ASN A 77 0.69 -3.20 -8.03
C ASN A 77 0.65 -4.64 -7.52
N SER A 78 -0.55 -5.10 -7.17
CA SER A 78 -0.76 -6.48 -6.74
C SER A 78 -0.57 -7.46 -7.91
N LYS A 79 -0.18 -8.71 -7.59
CA LYS A 79 -0.06 -9.80 -8.58
C LYS A 79 -1.34 -10.04 -9.38
N SER A 80 -2.50 -9.84 -8.76
CA SER A 80 -3.81 -10.03 -9.40
C SER A 80 -4.26 -8.85 -10.26
N GLY A 81 -3.54 -7.72 -10.24
CA GLY A 81 -3.95 -6.48 -10.93
C GLY A 81 -5.10 -5.72 -10.29
N ASN A 82 -5.77 -6.28 -9.26
CA ASN A 82 -6.97 -5.68 -8.63
C ASN A 82 -6.64 -4.58 -7.60
N THR A 83 -5.37 -4.22 -7.46
CA THR A 83 -4.93 -3.13 -6.58
C THR A 83 -3.73 -2.46 -7.22
N SER A 84 -3.87 -1.17 -7.47
CA SER A 84 -2.86 -0.28 -8.00
C SER A 84 -2.87 0.99 -7.17
N LEU A 85 -1.82 1.20 -6.38
CA LEU A 85 -1.70 2.32 -5.46
C LEU A 85 -0.35 2.99 -5.66
N LYS A 86 -0.33 4.31 -5.50
CA LYS A 86 0.89 5.08 -5.39
C LYS A 86 0.86 5.93 -4.13
N TRP A 87 1.97 5.97 -3.42
CA TRP A 87 2.24 6.98 -2.41
C TRP A 87 3.16 8.04 -3.01
N ARG A 88 2.85 9.31 -2.78
CA ARG A 88 3.70 10.44 -3.20
C ARG A 88 3.93 11.40 -2.06
N GLN A 89 5.17 11.83 -1.90
CA GLN A 89 5.58 12.76 -0.88
C GLN A 89 4.86 14.11 -1.06
N ILE A 90 4.42 14.68 0.06
CA ILE A 90 3.96 16.07 0.13
C ILE A 90 4.96 16.88 0.95
N ARG A 91 5.36 16.35 2.12
CA ARG A 91 6.34 16.99 3.01
C ARG A 91 6.95 15.98 3.97
N ASN A 92 8.27 15.91 4.04
CA ASN A 92 9.01 14.97 4.89
C ASN A 92 8.50 13.54 4.68
N ASN A 93 8.18 12.82 5.75
CA ASN A 93 7.66 11.44 5.68
C ASN A 93 6.13 11.37 5.48
N ASN A 94 5.49 12.50 5.19
CA ASN A 94 4.05 12.57 4.93
C ASN A 94 3.76 12.75 3.44
N GLY A 95 2.76 12.04 2.97
CA GLY A 95 2.36 12.05 1.58
C GLY A 95 0.90 11.68 1.41
N LYS A 96 0.57 11.27 0.19
CA LYS A 96 -0.78 10.89 -0.19
C LYS A 96 -0.77 9.55 -0.90
N VAL A 97 -1.65 8.65 -0.47
CA VAL A 97 -1.95 7.40 -1.17
C VAL A 97 -3.12 7.65 -2.11
N SER A 98 -2.94 7.30 -3.38
CA SER A 98 -3.97 7.40 -4.41
C SER A 98 -3.98 6.17 -5.30
N GLY A 99 -5.15 5.80 -5.81
CA GLY A 99 -5.32 4.71 -6.78
C GLY A 99 -6.56 3.86 -6.48
N GLU A 100 -6.50 2.59 -6.86
CA GLU A 100 -7.61 1.65 -6.68
C GLU A 100 -7.19 0.45 -5.83
N ALA A 101 -8.05 0.07 -4.90
CA ALA A 101 -7.85 -1.07 -4.02
C ALA A 101 -8.95 -2.13 -4.19
N SER A 102 -8.56 -3.39 -4.07
CA SER A 102 -9.50 -4.50 -3.90
C SER A 102 -10.05 -4.49 -2.48
N ALA A 103 -11.19 -5.15 -2.26
CA ALA A 103 -11.75 -5.30 -0.91
C ALA A 103 -10.75 -5.95 0.07
N ASN A 104 -9.99 -6.95 -0.40
CA ASN A 104 -8.97 -7.63 0.42
C ASN A 104 -7.84 -6.67 0.83
N SER A 105 -7.49 -5.74 -0.04
CA SER A 105 -6.45 -4.75 0.22
C SER A 105 -6.89 -3.72 1.26
N LEU A 106 -8.21 -3.49 1.45
CA LEU A 106 -8.72 -2.53 2.44
C LEU A 106 -8.36 -2.93 3.87
N THR A 107 -8.43 -4.22 4.21
CA THR A 107 -8.02 -4.71 5.53
C THR A 107 -6.55 -4.39 5.81
N ASN A 108 -5.68 -4.70 4.85
CA ASN A 108 -4.24 -4.40 4.99
C ASN A 108 -3.98 -2.89 5.07
N LEU A 109 -4.73 -2.07 4.32
CA LEU A 109 -4.63 -0.61 4.37
C LEU A 109 -5.09 -0.04 5.72
N ALA A 110 -6.12 -0.62 6.34
CA ALA A 110 -6.57 -0.24 7.68
C ALA A 110 -5.56 -0.67 8.76
N GLU A 111 -5.12 -1.93 8.74
CA GLU A 111 -4.15 -2.48 9.71
C GLU A 111 -2.79 -1.78 9.67
N SER A 112 -2.39 -1.31 8.48
CA SER A 112 -1.14 -0.54 8.29
C SER A 112 -1.27 0.95 8.63
N GLY A 113 -2.48 1.42 8.94
CA GLY A 113 -2.74 2.83 9.26
C GLY A 113 -2.68 3.76 8.04
N VAL A 114 -2.92 3.25 6.83
CA VAL A 114 -3.15 4.08 5.64
C VAL A 114 -4.59 4.59 5.62
N LEU A 115 -5.54 3.76 6.03
CA LEU A 115 -6.94 4.11 6.19
C LEU A 115 -7.29 4.24 7.67
N THR A 116 -8.10 5.25 8.00
CA THR A 116 -8.68 5.40 9.33
C THR A 116 -9.93 4.55 9.46
N LEU A 117 -10.33 4.23 10.71
CA LEU A 117 -11.60 3.56 10.99
C LEU A 117 -12.79 4.35 10.40
N ASP A 118 -12.79 5.67 10.57
CA ASP A 118 -13.83 6.55 10.00
C ASP A 118 -13.95 6.42 8.48
N TRP A 119 -12.83 6.27 7.77
CA TRP A 119 -12.86 6.07 6.32
C TRP A 119 -13.55 4.75 5.96
N VAL A 120 -13.23 3.67 6.68
CA VAL A 120 -13.81 2.34 6.47
C VAL A 120 -15.30 2.35 6.78
N GLU A 121 -15.71 2.96 7.88
CA GLU A 121 -17.12 3.10 8.26
C GLU A 121 -17.93 3.88 7.21
N ASN A 122 -17.39 5.01 6.75
CA ASN A 122 -18.04 5.81 5.71
C ASN A 122 -18.16 5.04 4.39
N TYR A 123 -17.16 4.24 4.03
CA TYR A 123 -17.22 3.36 2.86
C TYR A 123 -18.33 2.32 2.98
N LEU A 124 -18.43 1.64 4.14
CA LEU A 124 -19.47 0.63 4.40
C LEU A 124 -20.88 1.23 4.39
N LYS A 125 -21.06 2.42 4.96
CA LYS A 125 -22.33 3.15 4.94
C LYS A 125 -22.78 3.44 3.51
N LYS A 126 -21.92 4.05 2.68
CA LYS A 126 -22.22 4.34 1.26
C LYS A 126 -22.60 3.07 0.48
N LYS A 127 -21.84 1.99 0.66
CA LYS A 127 -22.13 0.68 0.06
C LYS A 127 -23.51 0.14 0.43
N SER A 128 -23.92 0.30 1.70
CA SER A 128 -25.22 -0.15 2.18
C SER A 128 -26.38 0.69 1.63
N GLU A 129 -26.16 1.98 1.39
CA GLU A 129 -27.15 2.90 0.80
C GLU A 129 -27.32 2.65 -0.70
N GLU A 130 -26.23 2.39 -1.42
CA GLU A 130 -26.25 1.99 -2.83
C GLU A 130 -26.99 0.66 -3.04
N ALA A 131 -26.78 -0.32 -2.16
CA ALA A 131 -27.48 -1.61 -2.23
C ALA A 131 -29.00 -1.45 -2.06
N LYS A 132 -29.43 -0.65 -1.08
CA LYS A 132 -30.86 -0.36 -0.84
C LYS A 132 -31.51 0.39 -2.01
N THR A 133 -30.77 1.27 -2.66
CA THR A 133 -31.29 2.04 -3.81
C THR A 133 -31.54 1.14 -5.01
N ASN A 134 -30.64 0.18 -5.28
CA ASN A 134 -30.78 -0.77 -6.39
C ASN A 134 -31.91 -1.80 -6.20
N GLU A 135 -32.21 -2.19 -4.96
CA GLU A 135 -33.34 -3.07 -4.64
C GLU A 135 -34.71 -2.40 -4.83
N VAL A 136 -34.80 -1.07 -4.71
CA VAL A 136 -36.06 -0.32 -4.85
C VAL A 136 -36.38 0.01 -6.32
N THR A 137 -35.38 -0.01 -7.20
CA THR A 137 -35.54 0.27 -8.64
C THR A 137 -35.55 -0.99 -9.54
N SER A 138 -35.49 -2.19 -8.96
CA SER A 138 -35.53 -3.48 -9.67
C SER A 138 -36.90 -4.14 -9.61
#